data_AF-A0A0S8AUX0-F1
#
_entry.id   AF-A0A0S8AUX0-F1
#
_cell.length_a   1.000
_cell.length_b   1.000
_cell.length_c   1.000
_cell.angle_alpha   90.00
_cell.angle_beta   90.00
_cell.angle_gamma   90.00
#
_symmetry.space_group_name_H-M   'P 1'
#
loop_
_entity.id
_entity.type
_entity.pdbx_description
1 polymer ?
#
loop_
_entity_poly.entity_id
_entity_poly.type
_entity_poly.pdbx_seq_one_letter_code
_entity_poly.pdbx_strand_id
1 'polypeptide(L)'
;MANTGKKRTASGKSSKPTVRRKKKAASLEDIESSMEKMALTDFAESTKEELRKLGDKIHEATDKGVHFAKEIAEDVQKFAKDATSFTKVKIELHNLKSEKEKLYSLMGEHLSNLYKEKKLTKMATRFRDDFKKLNELESAIEEKEKEAKRISLSQ
;
A
#
# COMPACT_ATOMS: atom_id res chain seq x y z
N MET A 1 31.54 78.47 -94.47
CA MET A 1 30.12 78.08 -94.41
C MET A 1 29.84 77.46 -93.05
N ALA A 2 28.75 77.88 -92.42
CA ALA A 2 28.36 77.58 -91.04
C ALA A 2 27.39 76.38 -90.96
N ASN A 3 27.51 75.57 -89.89
CA ASN A 3 26.43 74.95 -89.09
C ASN A 3 27.08 74.02 -88.05
N THR A 4 27.19 74.39 -86.76
CA THR A 4 26.18 74.37 -85.68
C THR A 4 25.57 72.98 -85.40
N GLY A 5 25.73 72.49 -84.16
CA GLY A 5 25.13 71.23 -83.69
C GLY A 5 25.72 70.71 -82.38
N LYS A 6 25.31 71.31 -81.25
CA LYS A 6 25.80 71.13 -79.87
C LYS A 6 25.03 70.03 -79.13
N LYS A 7 25.67 69.18 -78.32
CA LYS A 7 25.13 68.72 -77.02
C LYS A 7 26.21 68.14 -76.08
N ARG A 8 26.36 68.83 -74.94
CA ARG A 8 27.11 68.43 -73.74
C ARG A 8 26.18 67.60 -72.83
N THR A 9 26.70 66.55 -72.20
CA THR A 9 26.23 66.02 -70.90
C THR A 9 27.46 65.49 -70.17
N ALA A 10 28.01 66.21 -69.19
CA ALA A 10 27.61 66.27 -67.77
C ALA A 10 28.16 65.08 -66.96
N SER A 11 29.02 65.42 -66.01
CA SER A 11 29.70 64.56 -65.05
C SER A 11 28.74 63.79 -64.14
N GLY A 12 29.17 62.64 -63.62
CA GLY A 12 28.72 62.20 -62.30
C GLY A 12 28.69 60.69 -62.07
N LYS A 13 29.27 60.28 -60.93
CA LYS A 13 29.22 58.96 -60.25
C LYS A 13 30.26 57.94 -60.77
N SER A 14 31.04 57.25 -59.93
CA SER A 14 30.90 56.92 -58.51
C SER A 14 32.25 56.51 -57.89
N SER A 15 32.72 57.23 -56.89
CA SER A 15 33.72 56.75 -55.94
C SER A 15 33.01 56.32 -54.65
N LYS A 16 32.55 55.07 -54.59
CA LYS A 16 32.27 54.36 -53.33
C LYS A 16 33.25 53.19 -53.26
N PRO A 17 34.19 53.15 -52.31
CA PRO A 17 34.87 51.90 -52.01
C PRO A 17 33.84 51.00 -51.32
N THR A 18 33.42 49.97 -52.02
CA THR A 18 32.65 48.86 -51.47
C THR A 18 33.46 48.29 -50.31
N VAL A 19 32.99 48.51 -49.08
CA VAL A 19 33.51 47.82 -47.90
C VAL A 19 33.37 46.33 -48.19
N ARG A 20 34.48 45.69 -48.59
CA ARG A 20 34.59 44.23 -48.71
C ARG A 20 34.32 43.68 -47.31
N ARG A 21 33.06 43.37 -47.03
CA ARG A 21 32.68 42.47 -45.94
C ARG A 21 33.38 41.15 -46.25
N LYS A 22 34.55 40.94 -45.65
CA LYS A 22 35.13 39.61 -45.49
C LYS A 22 34.13 38.85 -44.62
N LYS A 23 33.19 38.13 -45.23
CA LYS A 23 32.61 36.97 -44.58
C LYS A 23 33.78 36.01 -44.41
N LYS A 24 34.38 35.99 -43.21
CA LYS A 24 35.24 34.86 -42.84
C LYS A 24 34.33 33.64 -42.95
N ALA A 25 34.58 32.78 -43.93
CA ALA A 25 34.08 31.43 -43.86
C ALA A 25 34.69 30.85 -42.59
N ALA A 26 33.87 30.40 -41.65
CA ALA A 26 34.36 29.54 -40.59
C ALA A 26 35.07 28.37 -41.28
N SER A 27 36.25 27.97 -40.79
CA SER A 27 36.91 26.78 -41.32
C SER A 27 35.98 25.60 -41.10
N LEU A 28 36.07 24.57 -41.95
CA LEU A 28 35.28 23.35 -41.76
C LEU A 28 35.53 22.75 -40.37
N GLU A 29 36.76 22.87 -39.86
CA GLU A 29 37.16 22.48 -38.50
C GLU A 29 36.41 23.26 -37.40
N ASP A 30 36.16 24.56 -37.58
CA ASP A 30 35.40 25.39 -36.61
C ASP A 30 33.91 25.00 -36.59
N ILE A 31 33.35 24.63 -37.75
CA ILE A 31 31.96 24.19 -37.87
C ILE A 31 31.80 22.78 -37.29
N GLU A 32 32.70 21.86 -37.61
CA GLU A 32 32.73 20.50 -37.06
C GLU A 32 32.90 20.52 -35.55
N SER A 33 33.83 21.32 -35.00
CA SER A 33 34.01 21.45 -33.55
C SER A 33 32.78 22.06 -32.86
N SER A 34 32.09 23.01 -33.50
CA SER A 34 30.86 23.57 -32.94
C SER A 34 29.69 22.58 -32.99
N MET A 35 29.57 21.79 -34.05
CA MET A 35 28.54 20.75 -34.18
C MET A 35 28.80 19.59 -33.23
N GLU A 36 30.07 19.20 -33.03
CA GLU A 36 30.46 18.15 -32.09
C GLU A 36 30.21 18.60 -30.64
N LYS A 37 30.52 19.86 -30.29
CA LYS A 37 30.18 20.41 -28.98
C LYS A 37 28.66 20.50 -28.76
N MET A 38 27.90 20.91 -29.76
CA MET A 38 26.43 21.00 -29.68
C MET A 38 25.80 19.60 -29.58
N ALA A 39 26.30 18.62 -30.33
CA ALA A 39 25.89 17.23 -30.22
C ALA A 39 26.26 16.60 -28.86
N LEU A 40 27.43 16.93 -28.31
CA LEU A 40 27.85 16.50 -26.98
C LEU A 40 27.01 17.14 -25.86
N THR A 41 26.62 18.41 -26.01
CA THR A 41 25.72 19.07 -25.04
C THR A 41 24.31 18.50 -25.11
N ASP A 42 23.77 18.28 -26.31
CA ASP A 42 22.43 17.69 -26.50
C ASP A 42 22.38 16.22 -26.04
N PHE A 43 23.48 15.47 -26.26
CA PHE A 43 23.65 14.13 -25.72
C PHE A 43 23.78 14.13 -24.19
N ALA A 44 24.51 15.09 -23.60
CA ALA A 44 24.62 15.23 -22.16
C ALA A 44 23.31 15.69 -21.49
N GLU A 45 22.52 16.53 -22.16
CA GLU A 45 21.21 16.97 -21.68
C GLU A 45 20.16 15.85 -21.78
N SER A 46 20.13 15.10 -22.89
CA SER A 46 19.25 13.93 -23.04
C SER A 46 19.56 12.83 -22.03
N THR A 47 20.84 12.50 -21.80
CA THR A 47 21.24 11.52 -20.77
C THR A 47 20.93 11.99 -19.36
N LYS A 48 21.06 13.29 -19.06
CA LYS A 48 20.65 13.88 -17.77
C LYS A 48 19.14 13.81 -17.56
N GLU A 49 18.35 14.02 -18.60
CA GLU A 49 16.89 13.90 -18.57
C GLU A 49 16.43 12.45 -18.41
N GLU A 50 17.11 11.49 -19.06
CA GLU A 50 16.87 10.06 -18.84
C GLU A 50 17.23 9.61 -17.42
N LEU A 51 18.33 10.11 -16.86
CA LEU A 51 18.71 9.87 -15.46
C LEU A 51 17.68 10.44 -14.48
N ARG A 52 17.11 11.62 -14.77
CA ARG A 52 16.01 12.19 -13.99
C ARG A 52 14.77 11.30 -14.03
N LYS A 53 14.33 10.89 -15.22
CA LYS A 53 13.19 9.96 -15.38
C LYS A 53 13.43 8.62 -14.69
N LEU A 54 14.65 8.13 -14.69
CA LEU A 54 15.02 6.91 -13.95
C LEU A 54 14.96 7.15 -12.44
N GLY A 55 15.45 8.29 -11.95
CA GLY A 55 15.34 8.70 -10.56
C GLY A 55 13.88 8.81 -10.10
N ASP A 56 13.02 9.45 -10.89
CA ASP A 56 11.58 9.58 -10.62
C ASP A 56 10.91 8.20 -10.56
N LYS A 57 11.22 7.28 -11.49
CA LYS A 57 10.73 5.90 -11.46
C LYS A 57 11.21 5.12 -10.24
N ILE A 58 12.46 5.32 -9.82
CA ILE A 58 13.00 4.67 -8.61
C ILE A 58 12.30 5.21 -7.36
N HIS A 59 12.06 6.52 -7.27
CA HIS A 59 11.31 7.11 -6.17
C HIS A 59 9.87 6.61 -6.14
N GLU A 60 9.17 6.59 -7.29
CA GLU A 60 7.80 6.07 -7.38
C GLU A 60 7.73 4.57 -6.98
N ALA A 61 8.69 3.76 -7.42
CA ALA A 61 8.77 2.35 -7.02
C ALA A 61 9.05 2.18 -5.52
N THR A 62 9.88 3.05 -4.95
CA THR A 62 10.19 3.05 -3.51
C THR A 62 8.97 3.46 -2.70
N ASP A 63 8.26 4.50 -3.10
CA ASP A 63 7.04 4.97 -2.43
C ASP A 63 5.96 3.88 -2.47
N LYS A 64 5.75 3.23 -3.62
CA LYS A 64 4.85 2.06 -3.72
C LYS A 64 5.30 0.95 -2.77
N GLY A 65 6.59 0.62 -2.73
CA GLY A 65 7.14 -0.37 -1.81
C GLY A 65 6.88 -0.03 -0.33
N VAL A 66 7.03 1.24 0.05
CA VAL A 66 6.73 1.73 1.41
C VAL A 66 5.23 1.63 1.71
N HIS A 67 4.36 1.97 0.75
CA HIS A 67 2.91 1.81 0.91
C HIS A 67 2.52 0.34 1.10
N PHE A 68 3.02 -0.57 0.27
CA PHE A 68 2.79 -2.01 0.44
C PHE A 68 3.30 -2.52 1.78
N ALA A 69 4.49 -2.09 2.22
CA ALA A 69 5.02 -2.47 3.53
C ALA A 69 4.13 -1.98 4.69
N LYS A 70 3.52 -0.80 4.56
CA LYS A 70 2.54 -0.28 5.54
C LYS A 70 1.26 -1.11 5.55
N GLU A 71 0.70 -1.42 4.39
CA GLU A 71 -0.49 -2.28 4.28
C GLU A 71 -0.26 -3.66 4.91
N ILE A 72 0.87 -4.29 4.61
CA ILE A 72 1.25 -5.58 5.22
C ILE A 72 1.41 -5.44 6.74
N ALA A 73 2.01 -4.36 7.23
CA ALA A 73 2.15 -4.14 8.66
C ALA A 73 0.79 -3.96 9.36
N GLU A 74 -0.16 -3.27 8.72
CA GLU A 74 -1.53 -3.12 9.20
C GLU A 74 -2.27 -4.47 9.23
N ASP A 75 -2.12 -5.28 8.19
CA ASP A 75 -2.70 -6.63 8.10
C ASP A 75 -2.12 -7.57 9.17
N VAL A 76 -0.80 -7.55 9.38
CA VAL A 76 -0.14 -8.32 10.43
C VAL A 76 -0.61 -7.88 11.82
N GLN A 77 -0.76 -6.57 12.03
CA GLN A 77 -1.27 -6.05 13.30
C GLN A 77 -2.73 -6.46 13.54
N LYS A 78 -3.57 -6.43 12.49
CA LYS A 78 -4.96 -6.90 12.55
C LYS A 78 -5.02 -8.39 12.86
N PHE A 79 -4.25 -9.21 12.14
CA PHE A 79 -4.15 -10.65 12.36
C PHE A 79 -3.71 -10.98 13.80
N ALA A 80 -2.71 -10.27 14.34
CA ALA A 80 -2.26 -10.48 15.72
C ALA A 80 -3.35 -10.17 16.76
N LYS A 81 -4.15 -9.12 16.53
CA LYS A 81 -5.31 -8.79 17.39
C LYS A 81 -6.39 -9.86 17.32
N ASP A 82 -6.71 -10.34 16.12
CA ASP A 82 -7.72 -11.37 15.90
C ASP A 82 -7.29 -12.71 16.52
N ALA A 83 -6.03 -13.11 16.34
CA ALA A 83 -5.47 -14.32 16.95
C ALA A 83 -5.50 -14.26 18.49
N THR A 84 -5.18 -13.09 19.07
CA THR A 84 -5.25 -12.88 20.52
C THR A 84 -6.68 -12.99 21.03
N SER A 85 -7.63 -12.39 20.31
CA SER A 85 -9.06 -12.40 20.67
C SER A 85 -9.63 -13.82 20.56
N PHE A 86 -9.32 -14.54 19.48
CA PHE A 86 -9.70 -15.93 19.30
C PHE A 86 -9.15 -16.82 20.42
N THR A 87 -7.89 -16.60 20.82
CA THR A 87 -7.27 -17.36 21.92
C THR A 87 -8.00 -17.13 23.25
N LYS A 88 -8.38 -15.88 23.55
CA LYS A 88 -9.17 -15.57 24.75
C LYS A 88 -10.52 -16.28 24.75
N VAL A 89 -11.25 -16.19 23.64
CA VAL A 89 -12.55 -16.86 23.48
C VAL A 89 -12.40 -18.37 23.64
N LYS A 90 -11.33 -18.97 23.09
CA LYS A 90 -11.06 -20.41 23.22
C LYS A 90 -10.80 -20.82 24.68
N ILE A 91 -10.08 -20.02 25.44
CA ILE A 91 -9.84 -20.26 26.87
C ILE A 91 -11.14 -20.18 27.66
N GLU A 92 -11.94 -19.12 27.43
CA GLU A 92 -13.25 -18.96 28.09
C GLU A 92 -14.18 -20.14 27.79
N LEU A 93 -14.25 -20.55 26.53
CA LEU A 93 -15.07 -21.68 26.10
C LEU A 93 -14.63 -23.01 26.74
N HIS A 94 -13.32 -23.24 26.86
CA HIS A 94 -12.79 -24.38 27.58
C HIS A 94 -13.20 -24.34 29.06
N ASN A 95 -13.11 -23.18 29.71
CA ASN A 95 -13.50 -23.03 31.11
C ASN A 95 -14.99 -23.31 31.33
N LEU A 96 -15.87 -22.80 30.45
CA LEU A 96 -17.32 -23.06 30.52
C LEU A 96 -17.64 -24.54 30.32
N LYS A 97 -16.98 -25.21 29.35
CA LYS A 97 -17.14 -26.67 29.15
C LYS A 97 -16.68 -27.47 30.36
N SER A 98 -15.55 -27.09 30.96
CA SER A 98 -15.05 -27.72 32.18
C SER A 98 -16.01 -27.51 33.36
N GLU A 99 -16.61 -26.33 33.51
CA GLU A 99 -17.61 -26.09 34.55
C GLU A 99 -18.87 -26.94 34.35
N LYS A 100 -19.32 -27.10 33.10
CA LYS A 100 -20.43 -27.99 32.75
C LYS A 100 -20.14 -29.45 33.13
N GLU A 101 -18.94 -29.95 32.83
CA GLU A 101 -18.51 -31.32 33.19
C GLU A 101 -18.42 -31.53 34.71
N LYS A 102 -17.90 -30.54 35.43
CA LYS A 102 -17.86 -30.56 36.90
C LYS A 102 -19.27 -30.62 37.48
N LEU A 103 -20.21 -29.84 36.93
CA LEU A 103 -21.60 -29.84 37.37
C LEU A 103 -22.27 -31.20 37.12
N TYR A 104 -22.05 -31.83 35.96
CA TYR A 104 -22.53 -33.20 35.73
C TYR A 104 -21.97 -34.21 36.73
N SER A 105 -20.68 -34.11 37.05
CA SER A 105 -20.04 -34.99 38.02
C SER A 105 -20.66 -34.83 39.41
N LEU A 106 -20.86 -33.59 39.85
CA LEU A 106 -21.48 -33.26 41.14
C LEU A 106 -22.94 -33.70 41.20
N MET A 107 -23.69 -33.52 40.10
CA MET A 107 -25.05 -34.02 40.00
C MET A 107 -25.11 -35.55 40.07
N GLY A 108 -24.16 -36.24 39.42
CA GLY A 108 -24.02 -37.70 39.50
C GLY A 108 -23.72 -38.18 40.92
N GLU A 109 -22.87 -37.47 41.66
CA GLU A 109 -22.58 -37.76 43.06
C GLU A 109 -23.82 -37.56 43.94
N HIS A 110 -24.52 -36.43 43.78
CA HIS A 110 -25.78 -36.16 44.47
C HIS A 110 -26.82 -37.26 44.22
N LEU A 111 -26.91 -37.74 42.97
CA LEU A 111 -27.81 -38.81 42.58
C LEU A 111 -27.44 -40.14 43.27
N SER A 112 -26.14 -40.49 43.28
CA SER A 112 -25.63 -41.68 43.95
C SER A 112 -25.94 -41.66 45.46
N ASN A 113 -25.75 -40.51 46.10
CA ASN A 113 -26.04 -40.33 47.52
C ASN A 113 -27.55 -40.47 47.82
N LEU A 114 -28.41 -39.89 47.00
CA LEU A 114 -29.86 -40.06 47.12
C LEU A 114 -30.29 -41.53 46.95
N TYR A 115 -29.63 -42.27 46.06
CA TYR A 115 -29.88 -43.71 45.88
C TYR A 115 -29.48 -44.50 47.14
N LYS A 116 -28.28 -44.28 47.66
CA LYS A 116 -27.79 -44.93 48.90
C LYS A 116 -28.70 -44.63 50.09
N GLU A 117 -29.22 -43.41 50.19
CA GLU A 117 -30.14 -42.99 51.25
C GLU A 117 -31.59 -43.47 51.05
N LYS A 118 -31.92 -44.15 49.94
CA LYS A 118 -33.30 -44.54 49.55
C LYS A 118 -34.27 -43.35 49.47
N LYS A 119 -33.78 -42.16 49.15
CA LYS A 119 -34.56 -40.89 49.07
C LYS A 119 -34.76 -40.39 47.65
N LEU A 120 -34.73 -41.27 46.65
CA LEU A 120 -34.90 -40.90 45.22
C LEU A 120 -36.19 -40.13 44.92
N THR A 121 -37.24 -40.29 45.75
CA THR A 121 -38.51 -39.58 45.61
C THR A 121 -38.38 -38.05 45.76
N LYS A 122 -37.25 -37.54 46.30
CA LYS A 122 -36.99 -36.10 46.48
C LYS A 122 -36.04 -35.49 45.43
N MET A 123 -35.84 -36.14 44.28
CA MET A 123 -34.89 -35.67 43.26
C MET A 123 -35.23 -34.31 42.65
N ALA A 124 -36.48 -34.11 42.22
CA ALA A 124 -36.85 -32.98 41.36
C ALA A 124 -36.57 -31.61 42.00
N THR A 125 -36.73 -31.48 43.31
CA THR A 125 -36.44 -30.25 44.05
C THR A 125 -34.95 -30.03 44.28
N ARG A 126 -34.14 -31.08 44.39
CA ARG A 126 -32.69 -30.95 44.64
C ARG A 126 -31.89 -30.56 43.40
N PHE A 127 -32.30 -31.01 42.22
CA PHE A 127 -31.58 -30.74 40.97
C PHE A 127 -32.11 -29.54 40.19
N ARG A 128 -33.17 -28.87 40.65
CA ARG A 128 -33.80 -27.77 39.92
C ARG A 128 -32.80 -26.65 39.62
N ASP A 129 -32.01 -26.25 40.61
CA ASP A 129 -31.02 -25.20 40.47
C ASP A 129 -29.82 -25.66 39.62
N ASP A 130 -29.42 -26.93 39.75
CA ASP A 130 -28.38 -27.53 38.91
C ASP A 130 -28.79 -27.55 37.43
N PHE A 131 -30.04 -27.91 37.11
CA PHE A 131 -30.56 -27.85 35.75
C PHE A 131 -30.66 -26.43 35.21
N LYS A 132 -31.04 -25.47 36.06
CA LYS A 132 -31.03 -24.05 35.67
C LYS A 132 -29.62 -23.59 35.31
N LYS A 133 -28.64 -23.93 36.16
CA LYS A 133 -27.23 -23.60 35.92
C LYS A 133 -26.68 -24.30 34.68
N LEU A 134 -27.07 -25.55 34.41
CA LEU A 134 -26.71 -26.25 33.17
C LEU A 134 -27.24 -25.52 31.93
N ASN A 135 -28.51 -25.09 31.94
CA ASN A 135 -29.08 -24.34 30.82
C ASN A 135 -28.39 -22.99 30.60
N GLU A 136 -28.03 -22.30 31.68
CA GLU A 136 -27.26 -21.05 31.63
C GLU A 136 -25.86 -21.28 31.02
N LEU A 137 -25.17 -22.33 31.46
CA LEU A 137 -23.86 -22.72 30.91
C LEU A 137 -23.95 -23.14 29.44
N GLU A 138 -24.99 -23.89 29.05
CA GLU A 138 -25.22 -24.29 27.65
C GLU A 138 -25.44 -23.08 26.74
N SER A 139 -26.27 -22.13 27.19
CA SER A 139 -26.51 -20.88 26.46
C SER A 139 -25.23 -20.08 26.31
N ALA A 140 -24.43 -19.93 27.40
CA ALA A 140 -23.17 -19.22 27.36
C ALA A 140 -22.13 -19.90 26.45
N ILE A 141 -22.07 -21.24 26.43
CA ILE A 141 -21.20 -21.99 25.51
C ILE A 141 -21.64 -21.74 24.07
N GLU A 142 -22.93 -21.79 23.76
CA GLU A 142 -23.44 -21.57 22.41
C GLU A 142 -23.14 -20.15 21.91
N GLU A 143 -23.28 -19.14 22.76
CA GLU A 143 -22.91 -17.76 22.45
C GLU A 143 -21.41 -17.63 22.18
N LYS A 144 -20.56 -18.23 23.01
CA LYS A 144 -19.10 -18.22 22.82
C LYS A 144 -18.65 -19.00 21.59
N GLU A 145 -19.33 -20.09 21.23
CA GLU A 145 -19.10 -20.81 19.99
C GLU A 145 -19.46 -19.96 18.76
N LYS A 146 -20.55 -19.19 18.83
CA LYS A 146 -20.91 -18.21 17.78
C LYS A 146 -19.89 -17.10 17.69
N GLU A 147 -19.41 -16.57 18.81
CA GLU A 147 -18.35 -15.55 18.86
C GLU A 147 -17.05 -16.06 18.22
N ALA A 148 -16.60 -17.26 18.59
CA ALA A 148 -15.41 -17.89 18.00
C ALA A 148 -15.54 -18.06 16.48
N LYS A 149 -16.72 -18.51 16.00
CA LYS A 149 -16.99 -18.67 14.57
C LYS A 149 -16.92 -17.33 13.82
N ARG A 150 -17.42 -16.23 14.40
CA ARG A 150 -17.34 -14.90 13.78
C ARG A 150 -15.89 -14.45 13.60
N ILE A 151 -15.05 -14.64 14.60
CA ILE A 151 -13.61 -14.29 14.52
C ILE A 151 -12.89 -15.15 13.49
N SER A 152 -13.27 -16.43 13.33
CA SER A 152 -12.68 -17.31 12.32
C SER A 152 -13.12 -17.02 10.88
N LEU A 153 -14.29 -16.38 10.69
CA LEU A 153 -14.85 -16.03 9.37
C LEU A 153 -14.50 -14.61 8.93
N SER A 154 -13.90 -13.79 9.80
CA SER A 154 -13.37 -12.46 9.45
C SER A 154 -11.94 -12.48 8.89
N GLN A 155 -11.37 -13.68 8.73
CA GLN A 155 -10.14 -13.96 7.98
C GLN A 155 -10.48 -14.31 6.53
#